data_AF-A0A6I6HN62-F1
#
_entry.id   AF-A0A6I6HN62-F1
#
_cell.length_a   1.000
_cell.length_b   1.000
_cell.length_c   1.000
_cell.angle_alpha   90.00
_cell.angle_beta   90.00
_cell.angle_gamma   90.00
#
_symmetry.space_group_name_H-M   'P 1'
#
loop_
_entity.id
_entity.type
_entity.pdbx_description
1 polymer ?
#
loop_
_entity_poly.entity_id
_entity_poly.type
_entity_poly.pdbx_seq_one_letter_code
_entity_poly.pdbx_strand_id
1 'polypeptide(L)' 'MLNSINRFLRDEEGATAIEYGIIAGLISVVMITAITGDGGIGKSLETIWGDIKSSIATAAA' A
#
# COMPACT_ATOMS: atom_id res chain seq x y z
N MET A 1 22.06 -15.16 34.07
CA MET A 1 22.47 -14.00 33.25
C MET A 1 23.12 -14.42 31.93
N LEU A 2 24.21 -15.20 31.95
CA LEU A 2 24.88 -15.68 30.74
C LEU A 2 23.94 -16.42 29.76
N ASN A 3 23.02 -17.24 30.29
CA ASN A 3 22.02 -17.96 29.49
C ASN A 3 21.04 -17.03 28.74
N SER A 4 20.68 -15.89 29.34
CA SER A 4 19.76 -14.93 28.72
C SER A 4 20.45 -14.15 27.60
N ILE A 5 21.73 -13.80 27.78
CA ILE A 5 22.55 -13.14 26.75
C ILE A 5 22.80 -14.08 25.57
N ASN A 6 23.07 -15.36 25.83
CA ASN A 6 23.26 -16.36 24.76
C ASN A 6 21.96 -16.65 23.98
N ARG A 7 20.80 -16.52 24.64
CA ARG A 7 19.49 -16.65 23.98
C ARG A 7 19.17 -15.43 23.12
N PHE A 8 19.51 -14.23 23.58
CA PHE A 8 19.36 -12.98 22.82
C PHE A 8 20.28 -12.94 21.58
N LEU A 9 21.52 -13.43 21.70
CA LEU A 9 22.45 -13.53 20.55
C LEU A 9 22.04 -14.58 19.51
N ARG A 10 21.19 -15.54 19.88
CA ARG A 10 20.63 -16.56 18.98
C ARG A 10 19.22 -16.21 18.49
N ASP A 11 18.72 -15.04 18.85
CA ASP A 11 17.39 -14.60 18.50
C ASP A 11 17.42 -14.01 17.08
N GLU A 12 16.89 -14.77 16.13
CA GLU A 12 16.81 -14.35 14.72
C GLU A 12 15.50 -13.61 14.42
N GLU A 13 14.56 -13.50 15.38
CA GLU A 13 13.26 -12.84 15.17
C GLU A 13 13.42 -11.40 14.68
N GLY A 14 14.45 -10.68 15.15
CA GLY A 14 14.78 -9.34 14.68
C GLY A 14 15.34 -9.31 13.24
N ALA A 15 16.09 -10.34 12.84
CA ALA A 15 16.58 -10.48 11.46
C ALA A 15 15.42 -10.82 10.52
N THR A 16 14.50 -11.71 10.94
CA THR A 16 13.30 -12.04 10.16
C THR A 16 12.36 -10.84 10.02
N ALA A 17 12.26 -9.99 11.05
CA ALA A 17 11.46 -8.76 11.00
C ALA A 17 11.98 -7.75 9.95
N ILE A 18 13.29 -7.67 9.73
CA ILE A 18 13.89 -6.81 8.69
C ILE A 18 13.54 -7.33 7.29
N GLU A 19 13.57 -8.64 7.08
CA GLU A 19 13.23 -9.25 5.80
C GLU A 19 11.76 -9.01 5.44
N TYR A 20 10.85 -9.29 6.37
CA TYR A 20 9.42 -8.99 6.19
C TYR A 20 9.15 -7.49 6.07
N GLY A 21 9.92 -6.64 6.76
CA GLY A 21 9.84 -5.19 6.65
C GLY A 21 10.17 -4.69 5.23
N ILE A 22 11.19 -5.25 4.59
CA ILE A 22 11.55 -4.90 3.20
C ILE A 22 10.47 -5.37 2.22
N ILE A 23 9.97 -6.61 2.37
CA ILE A 23 8.88 -7.14 1.53
C ILE A 23 7.63 -6.27 1.66
N ALA A 24 7.23 -5.93 2.90
CA ALA A 24 6.08 -5.06 3.17
C ALA A 24 6.28 -3.66 2.57
N GLY A 25 7.49 -3.10 2.64
CA GLY A 25 7.85 -1.83 2.01
C GLY A 25 7.68 -1.86 0.50
N LEU A 26 8.20 -2.89 -0.17
CA LEU A 26 8.07 -3.05 -1.62
C LEU A 26 6.61 -3.23 -2.07
N ILE A 27 5.83 -4.04 -1.34
CA ILE A 27 4.40 -4.21 -1.61
C ILE A 27 3.66 -2.87 -1.45
N SER A 28 3.99 -2.10 -0.42
CA SER A 28 3.36 -0.80 -0.16
C SER A 28 3.58 0.18 -1.32
N VAL A 29 4.79 0.25 -1.87
CA VAL A 29 5.10 1.11 -3.03
C VAL A 29 4.27 0.70 -4.25
N VAL A 30 4.22 -0.59 -4.57
CA VAL A 30 3.43 -1.11 -5.70
C VAL A 30 1.94 -0.80 -5.53
N MET A 31 1.41 -0.99 -4.32
CA MET A 31 0.01 -0.70 -4.00
C MET A 31 -0.30 0.79 -4.17
N ILE A 32 0.56 1.67 -3.68
CA ILE A 32 0.38 3.12 -3.86
C ILE A 32 0.32 3.45 -5.35
N THR A 33 1.29 2.98 -6.14
CA THR A 33 1.30 3.24 -7.59
C THR A 33 0.07 2.70 -8.30
N ALA A 34 -0.41 1.49 -7.95
CA ALA A 34 -1.61 0.90 -8.55
C ALA A 34 -2.89 1.67 -8.22
N ILE A 35 -2.96 2.29 -7.04
CA ILE A 35 -4.14 3.04 -6.60
C ILE A 35 -4.10 4.48 -7.11
N THR A 36 -2.97 5.18 -6.97
CA THR A 36 -2.86 6.62 -7.17
C THR A 36 -2.23 7.04 -8.48
N GLY A 37 -1.62 6.12 -9.24
CA GLY A 37 -1.00 6.43 -10.52
C GLY A 37 -2.01 6.93 -11.57
N ASP A 38 -1.51 7.52 -12.65
CA ASP A 38 -2.33 8.13 -13.71
C ASP A 38 -3.26 7.13 -14.42
N GLY A 39 -2.89 5.85 -14.46
CA GLY A 39 -3.74 4.74 -14.91
C GLY A 39 -4.33 3.91 -13.77
N GLY A 40 -4.23 4.39 -12.54
CA GLY A 40 -4.61 3.69 -11.33
C GLY A 40 -6.13 3.69 -11.10
N ILE A 41 -6.52 2.89 -10.11
CA ILE A 41 -7.93 2.70 -9.75
C ILE A 41 -8.57 4.03 -9.30
N GLY A 42 -7.84 4.85 -8.54
CA GLY A 42 -8.31 6.15 -8.08
C GLY A 42 -8.68 7.09 -9.22
N LYS A 43 -7.82 7.20 -10.24
CA LYS A 43 -8.09 8.08 -11.39
C LYS A 43 -9.25 7.61 -12.25
N SER A 44 -9.40 6.30 -12.40
CA SER A 44 -10.52 5.69 -13.11
C SER A 44 -11.85 6.01 -12.41
N LEU A 45 -11.90 5.89 -11.07
CA LEU A 45 -13.07 6.24 -10.27
C LEU A 45 -13.43 7.73 -10.36
N GLU A 46 -12.44 8.62 -10.29
CA GLU A 46 -12.66 10.07 -10.46
C GLU A 46 -13.31 10.38 -11.81
N THR A 47 -12.84 9.73 -12.87
CA THR A 47 -13.36 9.92 -14.23
C THR A 47 -14.81 9.48 -14.32
N ILE A 48 -15.12 8.26 -13.86
CA ILE A 48 -16.49 7.72 -13.85
C ILE A 48 -17.45 8.64 -13.09
N TRP A 49 -17.05 9.12 -11.90
CA TRP A 49 -17.88 10.04 -11.13
C TRP A 49 -18.02 11.41 -11.78
N GLY A 50 -16.99 11.88 -12.49
CA GLY A 50 -17.05 13.07 -13.33
C GLY A 50 -18.10 12.94 -14.43
N ASP A 51 -18.08 11.82 -15.16
CA ASP A 51 -19.00 11.55 -16.26
C ASP A 51 -20.45 11.43 -15.78
N ILE A 52 -20.68 10.75 -14.65
CA ILE A 52 -22.00 10.68 -14.01
C ILE A 52 -22.49 12.07 -13.65
N LYS A 53 -21.65 12.89 -13.00
CA LYS A 53 -21.98 14.26 -12.62
C LYS A 53 -22.34 15.10 -13.84
N SER A 54 -21.55 14.99 -14.92
CA SER A 54 -21.81 15.71 -16.17
C SER A 54 -23.14 15.27 -16.79
N SER A 55 -23.41 13.96 -16.85
CA SER A 55 -24.64 13.43 -17.43
C SER A 55 -25.89 13.91 -16.68
N ILE A 56 -25.83 13.93 -15.35
CA ILE A 56 -26.92 14.47 -14.51
C ILE A 56 -27.12 15.96 -14.77
N ALA A 57 -26.04 16.74 -14.84
CA ALA A 57 -26.12 18.18 -15.09
C ALA A 57 -26.72 18.48 -16.47
N THR A 58 -26.33 17.74 -17.51
CA THR A 58 -26.90 17.88 -18.85
C THR A 58 -28.37 17.50 -18.90
N ALA A 59 -28.80 16.44 -18.19
CA ALA A 59 -30.20 16.03 -18.17
C ALA A 59 -31.12 16.99 -17.38
N ALA A 60 -30.55 17.79 -16.47
CA ALA A 60 -31.28 18.77 -15.67
C ALA A 60 -31.44 20.14 -16.35
N ALA A 61 -30.68 20.38 -17.43
CA ALA A 61 -30.73 21.61 -18.24
C ALA A 61 -31.74 21.48 -19.39
#